data_AF-A0A961GHH0-F1
#
_entry.id   AF-A0A961GHH0-F1
#
_cell.length_a   1.000
_cell.length_b   1.000
_cell.length_c   1.000
_cell.angle_alpha   90.00
_cell.angle_beta   90.00
_cell.angle_gamma   90.00
#
_symmetry.space_group_name_H-M   'P 1'
#
loop_
_entity.id
_entity.type
_entity.pdbx_description
1 polymer ?
#
loop_
_entity_poly.entity_id
_entity_poly.type
_entity_poly.pdbx_seq_one_letter_code
_entity_poly.pdbx_strand_id
1 'polypeptide(L)'
;FLCYFAHIAIHAPLQCKESDRQKYAGRYDAGWDALRAERHARQIELGVLPEGTPLPPRNAEEGDDVRPWDDLDPRDQALFARYMEVYAAMVDSVDQSVGRLMAALEELGEADNTIFLFLSDNGASREGEADGTTSYFRSLVSKNVTDLEDLDWDRDHLDLAGGPRTLVHYPRGWAMASNTPFRLYKI
;
A
#
# COMPACT_ATOMS: atom_id res chain seq x y z
N PHE A 1 -16.85 25.06 12.20
CA PHE A 1 -16.22 24.28 13.31
C PHE A 1 -14.79 23.92 12.90
N LEU A 2 -14.00 23.30 13.78
CA LEU A 2 -12.76 22.61 13.40
C LEU A 2 -12.95 21.12 13.66
N CYS A 3 -12.83 20.31 12.60
CA CYS A 3 -12.86 18.85 12.70
C CYS A 3 -11.50 18.31 12.26
N TYR A 4 -10.84 17.57 13.14
CA TYR A 4 -9.62 16.84 12.81
C TYR A 4 -9.93 15.35 12.82
N PHE A 5 -9.90 14.74 11.63
CA PHE A 5 -10.23 13.34 11.44
C PHE A 5 -8.99 12.58 10.95
N ALA A 6 -8.32 11.89 11.88
CA ALA A 6 -7.10 11.14 11.60
C ALA A 6 -7.40 9.65 11.46
N HIS A 7 -7.44 9.14 10.23
CA HIS A 7 -7.51 7.70 9.99
C HIS A 7 -6.22 7.01 10.45
N ILE A 8 -6.36 5.81 11.01
CA ILE A 8 -5.22 4.90 11.20
C ILE A 8 -4.87 4.15 9.91
N ALA A 9 -5.86 3.96 9.03
CA ALA A 9 -5.65 3.40 7.72
C ALA A 9 -4.89 4.43 6.86
N ILE A 10 -3.86 4.05 6.12
CA ILE A 10 -3.51 2.68 5.69
C ILE A 10 -2.25 2.13 6.37
N HIS A 11 -2.02 2.48 7.64
CA HIS A 11 -0.90 1.95 8.42
C HIS A 11 -1.08 0.45 8.71
N ALA A 12 0.04 -0.26 8.85
CA ALA A 12 0.05 -1.66 9.24
C ALA A 12 -0.49 -1.87 10.67
N PRO A 13 -1.03 -3.07 10.98
CA PRO A 13 -1.23 -4.21 10.06
C PRO A 13 -2.34 -3.94 9.04
N LEU A 14 -2.11 -4.38 7.81
CA LEU A 14 -3.03 -4.22 6.70
C LEU A 14 -4.20 -5.20 6.86
N GLN A 15 -5.41 -4.66 6.98
CA GLN A 15 -6.64 -5.42 7.15
C GLN A 15 -7.79 -4.74 6.45
N CYS A 16 -8.64 -5.53 5.80
CA CYS A 16 -9.77 -5.01 5.04
C CYS A 16 -10.98 -5.95 5.14
N LYS A 17 -12.16 -5.43 4.79
CA LYS A 17 -13.32 -6.28 4.59
C LYS A 17 -13.10 -7.13 3.35
N GLU A 18 -13.53 -8.38 3.40
CA GLU A 18 -13.44 -9.30 2.26
C GLU A 18 -14.10 -8.72 1.00
N SER A 19 -15.26 -8.06 1.15
CA SER A 19 -15.98 -7.42 0.05
C SER A 19 -15.21 -6.30 -0.63
N ASP A 20 -14.33 -5.60 0.10
CA ASP A 20 -13.51 -4.53 -0.48
C ASP A 20 -12.29 -5.11 -1.20
N ARG A 21 -11.65 -6.15 -0.63
CA ARG A 21 -10.49 -6.83 -1.24
C ARG A 21 -10.83 -7.43 -2.60
N GLN A 22 -11.99 -8.05 -2.73
CA GLN A 22 -12.42 -8.72 -3.97
C GLN A 22 -12.47 -7.79 -5.18
N LYS A 23 -12.70 -6.49 -4.99
CA LYS A 23 -12.69 -5.48 -6.07
C LYS A 23 -11.34 -5.35 -6.76
N TYR A 24 -10.26 -5.71 -6.04
CA TYR A 24 -8.88 -5.55 -6.49
C TYR A 24 -8.25 -6.87 -6.95
N ALA A 25 -8.98 -7.98 -6.92
CA ALA A 25 -8.48 -9.29 -7.32
C ALA A 25 -7.83 -9.24 -8.73
N GLY A 26 -6.55 -9.57 -8.81
CA GLY A 26 -5.76 -9.58 -10.04
C GLY A 26 -5.28 -8.20 -10.53
N ARG A 27 -5.63 -7.10 -9.85
CA ARG A 27 -5.23 -5.74 -10.27
C ARG A 27 -3.72 -5.54 -10.22
N TYR A 28 -3.03 -6.30 -9.36
CA TYR A 28 -1.62 -6.11 -9.03
C TYR A 28 -0.70 -7.22 -9.56
N ASP A 29 -1.21 -8.13 -10.39
CA ASP A 29 -0.46 -9.28 -10.92
C ASP A 29 0.71 -8.87 -11.84
N ALA A 30 0.60 -7.70 -12.49
CA ALA A 30 1.67 -7.12 -13.30
C ALA A 30 2.85 -6.59 -12.46
N GLY A 31 2.70 -6.49 -11.13
CA GLY A 31 3.79 -6.18 -10.23
C GLY A 31 4.13 -4.70 -10.04
N TRP A 32 5.03 -4.46 -9.09
CA TRP A 32 5.43 -3.10 -8.68
C TRP A 32 6.18 -2.34 -9.76
N ASP A 33 6.95 -3.00 -10.63
CA ASP A 33 7.71 -2.32 -11.69
C ASP A 33 6.75 -1.75 -12.74
N ALA A 34 5.78 -2.56 -13.19
CA ALA A 34 4.75 -2.13 -14.13
C ALA A 34 3.86 -1.04 -13.51
N LEU A 35 3.40 -1.22 -12.27
CA LEU A 35 2.57 -0.23 -11.59
C LEU A 35 3.31 1.10 -11.37
N ARG A 36 4.61 1.06 -11.03
CA ARG A 36 5.43 2.27 -10.86
C ARG A 36 5.54 3.05 -12.17
N ALA A 37 5.75 2.36 -13.30
CA ALA A 37 5.76 2.97 -14.61
C ALA A 37 4.38 3.56 -15.00
N GLU A 38 3.30 2.81 -14.74
CA GLU A 38 1.91 3.26 -14.96
C GLU A 38 1.61 4.54 -14.16
N ARG A 39 1.93 4.55 -12.86
CA ARG A 39 1.71 5.72 -11.99
C ARG A 39 2.50 6.93 -12.43
N HIS A 40 3.76 6.74 -12.81
CA HIS A 40 4.59 7.83 -13.30
C HIS A 40 4.00 8.47 -14.57
N ALA A 41 3.62 7.65 -15.55
CA ALA A 41 2.99 8.13 -16.77
C ALA A 41 1.66 8.86 -16.47
N ARG A 42 0.84 8.31 -15.57
CA ARG A 42 -0.43 8.93 -15.19
C ARG A 42 -0.25 10.23 -14.41
N GLN A 43 0.75 10.33 -13.56
CA GLN A 43 1.07 11.58 -12.83
C GLN A 43 1.49 12.70 -13.79
N ILE A 44 2.22 12.38 -14.86
CA ILE A 44 2.55 13.34 -15.93
C ILE A 44 1.28 13.73 -16.71
N GLU A 45 0.47 12.74 -17.11
CA GLU A 45 -0.78 12.97 -17.86
C GLU A 45 -1.76 13.87 -17.09
N LEU A 46 -1.85 13.70 -15.76
CA LEU A 46 -2.68 14.52 -14.87
C LEU A 46 -2.08 15.89 -14.55
N GLY A 47 -0.85 16.18 -14.97
CA GLY A 47 -0.13 17.42 -14.63
C GLY A 47 0.31 17.52 -13.17
N VAL A 48 0.31 16.41 -12.42
CA VAL A 48 0.88 16.34 -11.06
C VAL A 48 2.39 16.48 -11.11
N LEU A 49 3.01 15.93 -12.16
CA LEU A 49 4.43 16.09 -12.45
C LEU A 49 4.61 16.86 -13.77
N PRO A 50 5.64 17.72 -13.89
CA PRO A 50 6.01 18.32 -15.16
C PRO A 50 6.34 17.27 -16.23
N GLU A 51 6.04 17.57 -17.49
CA GLU A 51 6.45 16.74 -18.62
C GLU A 51 7.98 16.55 -18.63
N GLY A 52 8.43 15.35 -18.97
CA GLY A 52 9.86 15.00 -19.00
C GLY A 52 10.48 14.73 -17.63
N THR A 53 9.71 14.77 -16.54
CA THR A 53 10.17 14.28 -15.23
C THR A 53 10.67 12.84 -15.38
N PRO A 54 11.92 12.53 -15.00
CA PRO A 54 12.44 11.18 -15.13
C PRO A 54 11.92 10.29 -14.00
N LEU A 55 11.65 9.03 -14.31
CA LEU A 55 11.45 8.00 -13.28
C LEU A 55 12.82 7.48 -12.83
N PRO A 56 13.22 7.66 -11.55
CA PRO A 56 14.48 7.13 -11.06
C PRO A 56 14.53 5.60 -11.16
N PRO A 57 15.73 5.00 -11.26
CA PRO A 57 15.86 3.55 -11.28
C PRO A 57 15.30 2.92 -10.00
N ARG A 58 15.18 1.60 -10.01
CA ARG A 58 14.86 0.81 -8.82
C ARG A 58 15.85 1.11 -7.69
N ASN A 59 15.40 1.05 -6.44
CA ASN A 59 16.29 1.18 -5.29
C ASN A 59 17.30 0.01 -5.30
N ALA A 60 18.56 0.32 -5.02
CA ALA A 60 19.68 -0.64 -5.09
C ALA A 60 20.60 -0.54 -3.87
N GLU A 61 20.31 0.38 -2.96
CA GLU A 61 20.99 0.56 -1.69
C GLU A 61 20.79 -0.67 -0.80
N GLU A 62 21.87 -1.16 -0.19
CA GLU A 62 21.83 -2.35 0.67
C GLU A 62 20.81 -2.18 1.80
N GLY A 63 19.85 -3.11 1.89
CA GLY A 63 18.77 -3.08 2.88
C GLY A 63 17.52 -2.31 2.44
N ASP A 64 17.63 -1.50 1.38
CA ASP A 64 16.50 -0.77 0.76
C ASP A 64 16.24 -1.20 -0.69
N ASP A 65 17.02 -2.16 -1.18
CA ASP A 65 17.01 -2.69 -2.54
C ASP A 65 15.66 -3.34 -2.88
N VAL A 66 15.20 -3.19 -4.13
CA VAL A 66 14.00 -3.90 -4.59
C VAL A 66 14.43 -4.89 -5.66
N ARG A 67 13.91 -6.12 -5.59
CA ARG A 67 14.12 -7.12 -6.64
C ARG A 67 13.24 -6.80 -7.86
N PRO A 68 13.68 -7.09 -9.10
CA PRO A 68 12.79 -7.06 -10.24
C PRO A 68 11.58 -7.96 -10.00
N TRP A 69 10.38 -7.49 -10.34
CA TRP A 69 9.17 -8.31 -10.17
C TRP A 69 9.25 -9.63 -10.93
N ASP A 70 9.79 -9.59 -12.15
CA ASP A 70 9.91 -10.75 -13.04
C ASP A 70 10.96 -11.79 -12.57
N ASP A 71 11.82 -11.42 -11.61
CA ASP A 71 12.83 -12.32 -11.02
C ASP A 71 12.28 -13.08 -9.80
N LEU A 72 11.05 -12.80 -9.36
CA LEU A 72 10.42 -13.46 -8.22
C LEU A 72 9.90 -14.86 -8.58
N ASP A 73 9.79 -15.71 -7.56
CA ASP A 73 9.02 -16.96 -7.69
C ASP A 73 7.55 -16.62 -8.00
N PRO A 74 6.87 -17.35 -8.92
CA PRO A 74 5.45 -17.09 -9.22
C PRO A 74 4.52 -17.15 -8.00
N ARG A 75 4.84 -17.97 -6.98
CA ARG A 75 4.08 -18.00 -5.72
C ARG A 75 4.28 -16.73 -4.90
N ASP A 76 5.47 -16.14 -4.95
CA ASP A 76 5.75 -14.84 -4.32
C ASP A 76 5.03 -13.72 -5.05
N GLN A 77 5.02 -13.72 -6.39
CA GLN A 77 4.24 -12.75 -7.16
C GLN A 77 2.76 -12.78 -6.76
N ALA A 78 2.16 -13.97 -6.66
CA ALA A 78 0.77 -14.12 -6.23
C ALA A 78 0.53 -13.62 -4.79
N LEU A 79 1.45 -13.94 -3.86
CA LEU A 79 1.37 -13.50 -2.47
C LEU A 79 1.51 -11.98 -2.33
N PHE A 80 2.51 -11.41 -2.99
CA PHE A 80 2.81 -9.99 -2.88
C PHE A 80 1.74 -9.16 -3.57
N ALA A 81 1.17 -9.62 -4.69
CA ALA A 81 0.01 -9.00 -5.32
C ALA A 81 -1.19 -9.00 -4.35
N ARG A 82 -1.47 -10.13 -3.70
CA ARG A 82 -2.52 -10.24 -2.68
C ARG A 82 -2.33 -9.26 -1.52
N TYR A 83 -1.10 -9.03 -1.05
CA TYR A 83 -0.83 -8.00 -0.03
C TYR A 83 -1.17 -6.59 -0.52
N MET A 84 -0.90 -6.27 -1.79
CA MET A 84 -1.25 -4.98 -2.38
C MET A 84 -2.76 -4.83 -2.59
N GLU A 85 -3.49 -5.90 -2.88
CA GLU A 85 -4.96 -5.90 -2.93
C GLU A 85 -5.58 -5.52 -1.58
N VAL A 86 -5.02 -6.04 -0.47
CA VAL A 86 -5.44 -5.68 0.89
C VAL A 86 -5.19 -4.20 1.15
N TYR A 87 -4.02 -3.69 0.78
CA TYR A 87 -3.69 -2.27 0.90
C TYR A 87 -4.66 -1.39 0.11
N ALA A 88 -4.94 -1.74 -1.14
CA ALA A 88 -5.87 -1.00 -2.00
C ALA A 88 -7.29 -0.98 -1.43
N ALA A 89 -7.73 -2.09 -0.84
CA ALA A 89 -9.01 -2.16 -0.15
C ALA A 89 -9.06 -1.27 1.11
N MET A 90 -7.95 -1.07 1.81
CA MET A 90 -7.88 -0.10 2.90
C MET A 90 -7.97 1.35 2.39
N VAL A 91 -7.32 1.67 1.27
CA VAL A 91 -7.44 2.98 0.61
C VAL A 91 -8.91 3.25 0.23
N ASP A 92 -9.58 2.27 -0.38
CA ASP A 92 -11.01 2.33 -0.71
C ASP A 92 -11.86 2.57 0.54
N SER A 93 -11.58 1.89 1.64
CA SER A 93 -12.31 2.11 2.91
C SER A 93 -12.12 3.52 3.48
N VAL A 94 -10.96 4.15 3.27
CA VAL A 94 -10.72 5.56 3.64
C VAL A 94 -11.53 6.47 2.74
N ASP A 95 -11.50 6.25 1.42
CA ASP A 95 -12.28 7.02 0.45
C ASP A 95 -13.79 6.96 0.73
N GLN A 96 -14.33 5.77 0.97
CA GLN A 96 -15.73 5.59 1.39
C GLN A 96 -16.05 6.35 2.68
N SER A 97 -15.08 6.49 3.60
CA SER A 97 -15.27 7.23 4.85
C SER A 97 -15.26 8.73 4.62
N VAL A 98 -14.39 9.23 3.76
CA VAL A 98 -14.39 10.62 3.29
C VAL A 98 -15.70 10.94 2.56
N GLY A 99 -16.19 10.05 1.71
CA GLY A 99 -17.48 10.21 1.02
C GLY A 99 -18.66 10.39 1.99
N ARG A 100 -18.70 9.63 3.09
CA ARG A 100 -19.73 9.82 4.14
C ARG A 100 -19.60 11.16 4.88
N LEU A 101 -18.38 11.64 5.11
CA LEU A 101 -18.16 12.95 5.71
C LEU A 101 -18.64 14.07 4.79
N MET A 102 -18.30 13.99 3.50
CA MET A 102 -18.74 14.97 2.50
C MET A 102 -20.27 14.99 2.35
N ALA A 103 -20.90 13.81 2.26
CA ALA A 103 -22.37 13.71 2.21
C ALA A 103 -23.04 14.35 3.43
N ALA A 104 -22.49 14.15 4.64
CA ALA A 104 -23.01 14.80 5.84
C ALA A 104 -22.87 16.33 5.80
N LEU A 105 -21.78 16.86 5.23
CA LEU A 105 -21.62 18.32 5.05
C LEU A 105 -22.62 18.88 4.03
N GLU A 106 -22.90 18.14 2.96
CA GLU A 106 -23.91 18.50 1.96
C GLU A 106 -25.32 18.51 2.56
N GLU A 107 -25.70 17.48 3.33
CA GLU A 107 -26.99 17.41 4.03
C GLU A 107 -27.19 18.56 5.03
N LEU A 108 -26.12 19.02 5.65
CA LEU A 108 -26.13 20.16 6.57
C LEU A 108 -26.12 21.52 5.85
N GLY A 109 -25.87 21.56 4.53
CA GLY A 109 -25.73 22.79 3.77
C GLY A 109 -24.42 23.55 4.04
N GLU A 110 -23.41 22.88 4.58
CA GLU A 110 -22.13 23.49 4.99
C GLU A 110 -20.96 23.16 4.04
N ALA A 111 -21.18 22.31 3.04
CA ALA A 111 -20.13 21.84 2.12
C ALA A 111 -19.37 23.00 1.45
N ASP A 112 -20.09 23.97 0.87
CA ASP A 112 -19.49 25.12 0.17
C ASP A 112 -18.80 26.12 1.11
N ASN A 113 -19.10 26.07 2.40
CA ASN A 113 -18.51 26.92 3.44
C ASN A 113 -17.44 26.17 4.26
N THR A 114 -17.00 25.00 3.79
CA THR A 114 -16.00 24.17 4.45
C THR A 114 -14.72 24.08 3.63
N ILE A 115 -13.59 24.43 4.24
CA ILE A 115 -12.28 24.12 3.67
C ILE A 115 -11.91 22.68 4.04
N PHE A 116 -11.78 21.82 3.04
CA PHE A 116 -11.39 20.43 3.22
C PHE A 116 -9.91 20.24 2.89
N LEU A 117 -9.14 19.68 3.84
CA LEU A 117 -7.73 19.36 3.65
C LEU A 117 -7.55 17.85 3.81
N PHE A 118 -7.05 17.18 2.77
CA PHE A 118 -6.72 15.77 2.77
C PHE A 118 -5.23 15.59 2.59
N LEU A 119 -4.57 14.93 3.55
CA LEU A 119 -3.12 14.77 3.58
C LEU A 119 -2.78 13.38 4.09
N SER A 120 -1.65 12.86 3.63
CA SER A 120 -0.92 11.80 4.33
C SER A 120 0.11 12.44 5.25
N ASP A 121 0.49 11.74 6.32
CA ASP A 121 1.47 12.19 7.30
C ASP A 121 2.92 11.93 6.88
N ASN A 122 3.16 11.03 5.91
CA ASN A 122 4.48 10.68 5.37
C ASN A 122 4.39 9.90 4.04
N GLY A 123 5.54 9.46 3.52
CA GLY A 123 5.61 8.54 2.38
C GLY A 123 5.29 7.09 2.75
N ALA A 124 5.27 6.21 1.74
CA ALA A 124 4.97 4.79 1.90
C ALA A 124 5.95 4.07 2.85
N SER A 125 5.40 3.19 3.68
CA SER A 125 6.14 2.38 4.67
C SER A 125 6.78 1.16 4.02
N ARG A 126 8.01 0.83 4.42
CA ARG A 126 8.71 -0.40 4.04
C ARG A 126 8.83 -1.43 5.17
N GLU A 127 8.01 -1.34 6.21
CA GLU A 127 8.12 -2.19 7.40
C GLU A 127 7.83 -3.69 7.15
N GLY A 128 7.28 -4.04 5.98
CA GLY A 128 7.20 -5.41 5.51
C GLY A 128 8.49 -5.93 4.87
N GLU A 129 9.57 -5.16 4.87
CA GLU A 129 10.89 -5.57 4.40
C GLU A 129 10.89 -6.15 2.98
N ALA A 130 11.70 -7.16 2.66
CA ALA A 130 11.87 -7.65 1.30
C ALA A 130 10.64 -8.40 0.76
N ASP A 131 9.92 -9.11 1.65
CA ASP A 131 8.94 -10.15 1.26
C ASP A 131 7.53 -9.92 1.85
N GLY A 132 7.34 -8.88 2.65
CA GLY A 132 6.09 -8.71 3.40
C GLY A 132 5.96 -9.76 4.50
N THR A 133 4.81 -9.75 5.17
CA THR A 133 4.54 -10.70 6.26
C THR A 133 3.05 -10.77 6.54
N THR A 134 2.50 -11.92 6.94
CA THR A 134 1.18 -12.01 7.61
C THR A 134 1.27 -11.90 9.14
N SER A 135 2.45 -11.67 9.70
CA SER A 135 2.71 -11.68 11.14
C SER A 135 3.43 -10.41 11.62
N TYR A 136 2.91 -9.24 11.25
CA TYR A 136 3.56 -7.93 11.44
C TYR A 136 4.17 -7.67 12.82
N PHE A 137 3.49 -8.00 13.93
CA PHE A 137 4.08 -7.76 15.25
C PHE A 137 5.26 -8.68 15.58
N ARG A 138 5.35 -9.85 14.94
CA ARG A 138 6.50 -10.76 15.08
C ARG A 138 7.73 -10.14 14.43
N SER A 139 7.60 -9.59 13.22
CA SER A 139 8.71 -8.90 12.53
C SER A 139 9.15 -7.62 13.27
N LEU A 140 8.21 -6.88 13.88
CA LEU A 140 8.53 -5.68 14.66
C LEU A 140 9.33 -5.95 15.95
N VAL A 141 8.95 -6.98 16.72
CA VAL A 141 9.57 -7.28 18.03
C VAL A 141 10.85 -8.10 17.87
N SER A 142 10.96 -8.87 16.79
CA SER A 142 12.06 -9.80 16.55
C SER A 142 12.96 -9.36 15.41
N LYS A 143 13.42 -8.09 15.42
CA LYS A 143 14.33 -7.48 14.42
C LYS A 143 15.60 -8.29 14.06
N ASN A 144 15.88 -9.39 14.75
CA ASN A 144 17.04 -10.26 14.59
C ASN A 144 16.69 -11.76 14.39
N VAL A 145 15.45 -12.11 14.03
CA VAL A 145 15.07 -13.52 13.83
C VAL A 145 14.54 -13.75 12.42
N THR A 146 15.46 -14.13 11.54
CA THR A 146 15.21 -14.47 10.13
C THR A 146 14.41 -15.78 9.96
N ASP A 147 14.38 -16.63 10.98
CA ASP A 147 13.69 -17.94 10.94
C ASP A 147 12.21 -17.87 11.35
N LEU A 148 11.63 -16.67 11.37
CA LEU A 148 10.24 -16.46 11.81
C LEU A 148 9.26 -16.23 10.66
N GLU A 149 9.74 -15.89 9.48
CA GLU A 149 8.91 -15.68 8.30
C GLU A 149 8.71 -17.01 7.59
N ASP A 150 7.48 -17.54 7.67
CA ASP A 150 7.09 -18.76 6.98
C ASP A 150 6.33 -18.35 5.71
N LEU A 151 7.09 -17.98 4.67
CA LEU A 151 6.52 -17.66 3.37
C LEU A 151 5.73 -18.84 2.78
N ASP A 152 6.08 -20.08 3.11
CA ASP A 152 5.32 -21.24 2.64
C ASP A 152 3.94 -21.29 3.29
N TRP A 153 3.83 -20.99 4.59
CA TRP A 153 2.54 -20.82 5.24
C TRP A 153 1.75 -19.67 4.60
N ASP A 154 2.37 -18.51 4.37
CA ASP A 154 1.70 -17.37 3.74
C ASP A 154 1.20 -17.70 2.33
N ARG A 155 2.03 -18.37 1.51
CA ARG A 155 1.69 -18.83 0.16
C ARG A 155 0.55 -19.85 0.16
N ASP A 156 0.47 -20.71 1.18
CA ASP A 156 -0.60 -21.71 1.32
C ASP A 156 -1.91 -21.12 1.85
N HIS A 157 -1.89 -19.90 2.41
CA HIS A 157 -3.01 -19.25 3.08
C HIS A 157 -3.33 -17.85 2.52
N LEU A 158 -3.20 -17.66 1.21
CA LEU A 158 -3.47 -16.39 0.49
C LEU A 158 -4.87 -15.80 0.75
N ASP A 159 -5.85 -16.65 1.02
CA ASP A 159 -7.23 -16.25 1.34
C ASP A 159 -7.35 -15.60 2.72
N LEU A 160 -6.39 -15.84 3.62
CA LEU A 160 -6.38 -15.26 4.96
C LEU A 160 -5.80 -13.85 5.00
N ALA A 161 -5.08 -13.43 3.96
CA ALA A 161 -4.41 -12.14 3.89
C ALA A 161 -5.41 -10.97 4.03
N GLY A 162 -5.18 -10.12 5.02
CA GLY A 162 -6.01 -8.95 5.33
C GLY A 162 -7.26 -9.24 6.15
N GLY A 163 -7.53 -10.52 6.45
CA GLY A 163 -8.60 -10.93 7.35
C GLY A 163 -8.20 -10.85 8.83
N PRO A 164 -9.12 -11.17 9.76
CA PRO A 164 -8.87 -11.06 11.21
C PRO A 164 -7.88 -12.10 11.76
N ARG A 165 -7.41 -13.03 10.93
CA ARG A 165 -6.48 -14.11 11.31
C ARG A 165 -5.02 -13.80 10.96
N THR A 166 -4.78 -12.71 10.24
CA THR A 166 -3.44 -12.29 9.80
C THR A 166 -3.23 -10.80 10.09
N LEU A 167 -1.96 -10.41 10.12
CA LEU A 167 -1.48 -9.07 10.37
C LEU A 167 -0.54 -8.70 9.22
N VAL A 168 -1.11 -8.34 8.08
CA VAL A 168 -0.35 -8.20 6.84
C VAL A 168 0.52 -6.94 6.84
N HIS A 169 1.71 -7.02 6.24
CA HIS A 169 2.38 -5.88 5.62
C HIS A 169 2.88 -6.31 4.23
N TYR A 170 2.81 -5.41 3.26
CA TYR A 170 3.33 -5.68 1.92
C TYR A 170 4.87 -5.56 1.85
N PRO A 171 5.54 -6.11 0.83
CA PRO A 171 6.98 -5.97 0.64
C PRO A 171 7.37 -4.58 0.12
N ARG A 172 8.59 -4.15 0.41
CA ARG A 172 9.13 -2.81 0.08
C ARG A 172 9.08 -2.44 -1.41
N GLY A 173 8.95 -3.41 -2.32
CA GLY A 173 8.66 -3.15 -3.73
C GLY A 173 7.36 -2.35 -3.94
N TRP A 174 6.30 -2.66 -3.18
CA TRP A 174 5.06 -1.88 -3.20
C TRP A 174 5.20 -0.52 -2.53
N ALA A 175 6.09 -0.38 -1.53
CA ALA A 175 6.43 0.92 -0.96
C ALA A 175 7.06 1.83 -2.03
N MET A 176 8.01 1.30 -2.82
CA MET A 176 8.68 2.03 -3.90
C MET A 176 7.68 2.46 -4.98
N ALA A 177 6.79 1.55 -5.39
CA ALA A 177 5.72 1.87 -6.35
C ALA A 177 4.73 2.91 -5.82
N SER A 178 4.50 2.95 -4.51
CA SER A 178 3.59 3.91 -3.87
C SER A 178 4.22 5.29 -3.67
N ASN A 179 5.55 5.37 -3.59
CA ASN A 179 6.31 6.62 -3.50
C ASN A 179 6.64 7.28 -4.86
N THR A 180 6.11 6.75 -5.97
CA THR A 180 6.37 7.30 -7.32
C THR A 180 6.14 8.82 -7.38
N PRO A 181 7.10 9.62 -7.88
CA PRO A 181 8.34 9.23 -8.56
C PRO A 181 9.57 9.13 -7.64
N PHE A 182 9.42 9.42 -6.34
CA PHE A 182 10.52 9.48 -5.40
C PHE A 182 11.19 8.11 -5.19
N ARG A 183 12.42 8.16 -4.69
CA ARG A 183 13.20 7.00 -4.28
C ARG A 183 12.98 6.72 -2.80
N LEU A 184 13.32 5.51 -2.38
CA LEU A 184 13.29 5.07 -0.99
C LEU A 184 11.89 5.20 -0.35
N TYR A 185 11.86 5.26 0.99
CA TYR A 185 10.68 5.00 1.81
C TYR A 185 10.68 5.87 3.05
N LYS A 186 9.54 5.89 3.73
CA LYS A 186 9.50 6.30 5.14
C LYS A 186 10.18 5.21 6.00
N ILE A 187 10.98 5.65 6.97
CA ILE A 187 11.61 4.82 8.03
C ILE A 187 10.92 5.13 9.37
#